data_AF-A0A387FUH2-F1
#
_entry.id   AF-A0A387FUH2-F1
#
_cell.length_a   1.000
_cell.length_b   1.000
_cell.length_c   1.000
_cell.angle_alpha   90.00
_cell.angle_beta   90.00
_cell.angle_gamma   90.00
#
_symmetry.space_group_name_H-M   'P 1'
#
loop_
_entity.id
_entity.type
_entity.pdbx_description
1 polymer ?
#
loop_
_entity_poly.entity_id
_entity_poly.type
_entity_poly.pdbx_seq_one_letter_code
_entity_poly.pdbx_strand_id
1 'polypeptide(L)'
;MADGVIRDVLERSIDDLPDKLRIVFVACVVDGMTAGQFAELFALAPETIGARLRGSQRLLGGVLMRRLGPAFGSVYQLGDRRSERITNAVMDRFFPSQ
;
A
#
# COMPACT_ATOMS: atom_id res chain seq x y z
N MET A 1 -9.62 -17.77 8.04
CA MET A 1 -10.69 -16.87 7.55
C MET A 1 -10.18 -15.46 7.21
N ALA A 2 -9.18 -14.92 7.90
CA ALA A 2 -8.61 -13.59 7.58
C ALA A 2 -7.82 -13.54 6.25
N ASP A 3 -7.08 -14.60 5.90
CA ASP A 3 -6.24 -14.61 4.69
C ASP A 3 -7.02 -14.49 3.38
N GLY A 4 -8.25 -15.01 3.34
CA GLY A 4 -9.11 -14.92 2.16
C GLY A 4 -9.58 -13.49 1.86
N VAL A 5 -9.91 -12.72 2.91
CA VAL A 5 -10.37 -11.33 2.74
C VAL A 5 -9.25 -10.43 2.24
N ILE A 6 -8.05 -10.60 2.78
CA ILE A 6 -6.87 -9.83 2.33
C ILE A 6 -6.53 -10.18 0.89
N ARG A 7 -6.56 -11.48 0.54
CA ARG A 7 -6.37 -11.96 -0.83
C ARG A 7 -7.37 -11.35 -1.80
N ASP A 8 -8.67 -11.43 -1.53
CA ASP A 8 -9.72 -10.86 -2.39
C ASP A 8 -9.54 -9.36 -2.63
N VAL A 9 -9.13 -8.62 -1.59
CA VAL A 9 -8.88 -7.19 -1.70
C VAL A 9 -7.66 -6.92 -2.58
N LEU A 10 -6.59 -7.70 -2.44
CA LEU A 10 -5.38 -7.57 -3.25
C LEU A 10 -5.65 -7.93 -4.72
N GLU A 11 -6.30 -9.07 -4.99
CA GLU A 11 -6.64 -9.53 -6.33
C GLU A 11 -7.46 -8.48 -7.08
N ARG A 12 -8.56 -8.01 -6.49
CA ARG A 12 -9.39 -6.94 -7.08
C ARG A 12 -8.63 -5.64 -7.29
N SER A 13 -7.75 -5.26 -6.35
CA SER A 13 -6.98 -4.03 -6.47
C SER A 13 -5.95 -4.11 -7.60
N ILE A 14 -5.37 -5.30 -7.85
CA ILE A 14 -4.48 -5.55 -8.99
C ILE A 14 -5.28 -5.51 -10.30
N ASP A 15 -6.45 -6.13 -10.34
CA ASP A 15 -7.34 -6.10 -11.51
C ASP A 15 -7.78 -4.68 -11.86
N ASP A 16 -8.00 -3.80 -10.89
CA ASP A 16 -8.38 -2.40 -11.09
C ASP A 16 -7.22 -1.50 -11.60
N LEU A 17 -5.97 -1.98 -11.62
CA LEU A 17 -4.85 -1.18 -12.12
C LEU A 17 -4.98 -0.90 -13.63
N PRO A 18 -4.58 0.28 -14.14
CA PRO A 18 -4.45 0.49 -15.58
C PRO A 18 -3.57 -0.58 -16.24
N ASP A 19 -3.95 -1.09 -17.41
CA ASP A 19 -3.29 -2.24 -18.07
C ASP A 19 -1.77 -2.11 -18.15
N LYS A 20 -1.29 -0.91 -18.51
CA LYS A 20 0.15 -0.61 -18.62
C LYS A 20 0.91 -0.75 -17.30
N LEU A 21 0.24 -0.55 -16.17
CA LEU A 21 0.78 -0.71 -14.82
C LEU A 21 0.59 -2.14 -14.33
N ARG A 22 -0.58 -2.73 -14.60
CA ARG A 22 -0.93 -4.11 -14.19
C ARG A 22 0.07 -5.12 -14.74
N ILE A 23 0.36 -5.06 -16.04
CA ILE A 23 1.25 -6.02 -16.70
C ILE A 23 2.66 -6.03 -16.09
N VAL A 24 3.20 -4.84 -15.79
CA VAL A 24 4.54 -4.69 -15.19
C VAL A 24 4.51 -5.17 -13.74
N PHE A 25 3.45 -4.85 -12.99
CA PHE A 25 3.32 -5.25 -11.60
C PHE A 25 3.18 -6.76 -11.45
N VAL A 26 2.32 -7.41 -12.24
CA VAL A 26 2.13 -8.86 -12.19
C VAL A 26 3.43 -9.56 -12.55
N ALA A 27 4.03 -9.24 -13.70
CA ALA A 27 5.27 -9.88 -14.12
C ALA A 27 6.39 -9.70 -13.09
N CYS A 28 6.64 -8.46 -12.62
CA CYS A 28 7.82 -8.19 -11.81
C CYS A 28 7.65 -8.46 -10.31
N VAL A 29 6.43 -8.32 -9.76
CA VAL A 29 6.17 -8.41 -8.32
C VAL A 29 5.48 -9.71 -7.95
N VAL A 30 4.53 -10.16 -8.77
CA VAL A 30 3.78 -11.40 -8.51
C VAL A 30 4.54 -12.62 -9.03
N ASP A 31 5.02 -12.55 -10.28
CA ASP A 31 5.70 -13.68 -10.93
C ASP A 31 7.23 -13.67 -10.68
N GLY A 32 7.77 -12.61 -10.06
CA GLY A 32 9.18 -12.50 -9.71
C GLY A 32 10.12 -12.23 -10.89
N MET A 33 9.61 -11.78 -12.03
CA MET A 33 10.42 -11.36 -13.17
C MET A 33 11.27 -10.13 -12.82
N THR A 34 12.53 -10.11 -13.23
CA THR A 34 13.35 -8.92 -13.02
C THR A 34 12.96 -7.80 -14.00
N ALA A 35 13.21 -6.55 -13.61
CA ALA A 35 12.98 -5.41 -14.52
C ALA A 35 13.80 -5.52 -15.83
N GLY A 36 14.99 -6.12 -15.78
CA GLY A 36 15.82 -6.36 -16.97
C GLY A 36 15.19 -7.36 -17.94
N GLN A 37 14.71 -8.50 -17.43
CA GLN A 37 13.99 -9.49 -18.24
C GLN A 37 12.73 -8.90 -18.87
N PHE A 38 11.98 -8.09 -18.11
CA PHE A 38 10.81 -7.40 -18.65
C PHE A 38 11.17 -6.37 -19.72
N ALA A 39 12.26 -5.62 -19.53
CA ALA A 39 12.77 -4.66 -20.52
C ALA A 39 13.12 -5.35 -21.85
N GLU A 40 13.79 -6.51 -21.78
CA GLU A 40 14.15 -7.32 -22.93
C GLU A 40 12.92 -7.87 -23.66
N LEU A 41 11.95 -8.45 -22.94
CA LEU A 41 10.75 -9.02 -23.55
C LEU A 41 9.83 -7.97 -24.19
N PHE A 42 9.71 -6.79 -23.59
CA PHE A 42 8.73 -5.78 -23.99
C PHE A 42 9.33 -4.56 -24.68
N ALA A 43 10.64 -4.55 -24.93
CA ALA A 43 11.38 -3.44 -25.54
C ALA A 43 11.11 -2.10 -24.84
N LEU A 44 11.08 -2.11 -23.50
CA LEU A 44 10.81 -0.93 -22.67
C LEU A 44 12.08 -0.47 -21.96
N ALA A 45 12.26 0.84 -21.86
CA ALA A 45 13.36 1.42 -21.10
C ALA A 45 13.22 1.09 -19.60
N PRO A 46 14.32 0.72 -18.89
CA PRO A 46 14.30 0.41 -17.46
C PRO A 46 13.68 1.52 -16.60
N GLU A 47 13.88 2.78 -16.99
CA GLU A 47 13.32 3.95 -16.31
C GLU A 47 11.79 3.96 -16.37
N THR A 48 11.23 3.55 -17.52
CA THR A 48 9.77 3.43 -17.70
C THR A 48 9.20 2.32 -16.84
N ILE A 49 9.89 1.19 -16.72
CA ILE A 49 9.48 0.08 -15.85
C ILE A 49 9.46 0.53 -14.39
N GLY A 50 10.53 1.20 -13.93
CA GLY A 50 10.59 1.75 -12.58
C GLY A 50 9.50 2.78 -12.29
N ALA A 51 9.19 3.66 -13.25
CA ALA A 51 8.09 4.62 -13.13
C ALA A 51 6.73 3.91 -13.03
N ARG A 52 6.50 2.87 -13.84
CA ARG A 52 5.27 2.08 -13.81
C ARG A 52 5.11 1.31 -12.50
N LEU A 53 6.18 0.73 -11.95
CA LEU A 53 6.15 0.05 -10.66
C LEU A 53 5.83 1.00 -9.51
N ARG A 54 6.45 2.19 -9.47
CA ARG A 54 6.08 3.21 -8.46
C ARG A 54 4.63 3.66 -8.62
N GLY A 55 4.15 3.78 -9.87
CA GLY A 55 2.77 4.11 -10.19
C GLY A 55 1.78 3.05 -9.69
N SER A 56 2.02 1.77 -9.97
CA SER A 56 1.16 0.67 -9.51
C SER A 56 1.13 0.58 -7.99
N GLN A 57 2.28 0.64 -7.32
CA GLN A 57 2.37 0.63 -5.86
C GLN A 57 1.61 1.80 -5.23
N ARG A 58 1.72 3.01 -5.79
CA ARG A 58 0.98 4.18 -5.31
C ARG A 58 -0.52 4.01 -5.46
N LEU A 59 -0.99 3.48 -6.60
CA LEU A 59 -2.42 3.25 -6.83
C LEU A 59 -2.96 2.17 -5.89
N LEU A 60 -2.27 1.03 -5.78
CA LEU A 60 -2.63 -0.06 -4.85
C LEU A 60 -2.69 0.45 -3.41
N GLY A 61 -1.65 1.16 -2.95
CA GLY A 61 -1.62 1.76 -1.62
C GLY A 61 -2.80 2.71 -1.38
N GLY A 62 -3.16 3.51 -2.39
CA GLY A 62 -4.32 4.40 -2.31
C GLY A 62 -5.66 3.66 -2.22
N VAL A 63 -5.84 2.57 -2.97
CA VAL A 63 -7.04 1.73 -2.91
C VAL A 63 -7.15 1.06 -1.54
N LEU A 64 -6.06 0.47 -1.05
CA LEU A 64 -6.01 -0.14 0.27
C LEU A 64 -6.31 0.88 1.37
N MET A 65 -5.72 2.08 1.30
CA MET A 65 -5.98 3.14 2.27
C MET A 65 -7.45 3.57 2.28
N ARG A 66 -8.10 3.67 1.11
CA ARG A 66 -9.54 3.99 1.05
C ARG A 66 -10.42 2.87 1.61
N ARG A 67 -10.09 1.61 1.31
CA ARG A 67 -10.88 0.44 1.76
C ARG A 67 -10.68 0.13 3.25
N LEU A 68 -9.45 0.24 3.75
CA LEU A 68 -9.08 -0.03 5.13
C LEU A 68 -9.16 1.20 6.04
N GLY A 69 -9.18 2.41 5.48
CA GLY A 69 -9.30 3.69 6.18
C GLY A 69 -10.37 3.70 7.28
N PRO A 70 -11.63 3.33 6.96
CA PRO A 70 -12.69 3.24 7.97
C PRO A 70 -12.39 2.24 9.09
N ALA A 71 -11.71 1.13 8.79
CA ALA A 71 -11.31 0.16 9.80
C ALA A 71 -10.22 0.73 10.74
N PHE A 72 -9.26 1.51 10.24
CA PHE A 72 -8.21 2.11 11.08
C PHE A 72 -8.76 3.03 12.17
N GLY A 73 -9.84 3.77 11.92
CA GLY A 73 -10.51 4.59 12.94
C GLY A 73 -11.06 3.77 14.11
N SER A 74 -11.41 2.50 13.86
CA SER A 74 -11.88 1.58 14.89
C SER A 74 -10.76 0.82 15.62
N VAL A 75 -9.54 0.77 15.03
CA VAL A 75 -8.36 0.10 15.60
C VAL A 75 -7.77 0.88 16.76
N TYR A 76 -7.88 2.21 16.76
CA TYR A 76 -7.46 3.09 17.84
C TYR A 76 -8.65 3.88 18.36
N GLN A 77 -9.32 3.35 19.37
CA GLN A 77 -10.35 4.12 20.07
C GLN A 77 -9.70 5.00 21.13
N LEU A 78 -10.10 6.28 21.17
CA LEU A 78 -9.65 7.21 22.21
C LEU A 78 -10.09 6.64 23.58
N GLY A 79 -9.13 6.35 24.46
CA GLY A 79 -9.36 5.67 25.75
C GLY A 79 -8.78 4.25 25.84
N ASP A 80 -8.22 3.69 24.76
CA ASP A 80 -7.31 2.55 24.86
C ASP A 80 -5.97 2.98 25.49
N ARG A 81 -5.37 2.13 26.33
CA ARG A 81 -4.01 2.30 26.91
C ARG A 81 -2.94 2.72 25.90
N ARG A 82 -3.01 2.28 24.64
CA ARG A 82 -2.09 2.71 23.57
C ARG A 82 -2.39 4.14 23.11
N SER A 83 -3.67 4.50 22.97
CA SER A 83 -4.09 5.88 22.70
C SER A 83 -3.72 6.82 23.85
N GLU A 84 -3.97 6.44 25.10
CA GLU A 84 -3.63 7.24 26.30
C GLU A 84 -2.14 7.57 26.37
N ARG A 85 -1.26 6.60 26.11
CA ARG A 85 0.19 6.86 26.08
C ARG A 85 0.58 7.88 25.03
N ILE A 86 0.00 7.80 23.83
CA ILE A 86 0.28 8.74 22.75
C ILE A 86 -0.28 10.11 23.10
N THR A 87 -1.51 10.18 23.59
CA THR A 87 -2.15 11.42 24.05
C THR A 87 -1.31 12.09 25.14
N ASN A 88 -0.92 11.38 26.19
CA ASN A 88 -0.10 11.92 27.27
C ASN A 88 1.25 12.42 26.76
N ALA A 89 1.95 11.67 25.90
CA ALA A 89 3.22 12.10 25.33
C ALA A 89 3.10 13.37 24.46
N VAL A 90 1.98 13.53 23.75
CA VAL A 90 1.68 14.76 22.99
C VAL A 90 1.38 15.91 23.95
N MET A 91 0.55 15.69 24.97
CA MET A 91 0.22 16.70 25.96
C MET A 91 1.46 17.18 26.72
N ASP A 92 2.34 16.27 27.18
CA ASP A 92 3.59 16.61 27.85
C ASP A 92 4.53 17.44 26.96
N ARG A 93 4.51 17.19 25.64
CA ARG A 93 5.37 17.89 24.69
C ARG A 93 4.89 19.31 24.36
N PHE A 94 3.58 19.52 24.28
CA PHE A 94 2.99 20.80 23.82
C PHE A 94 2.40 21.64 24.95
N PHE A 95 2.05 21.01 26.07
CA PHE A 95 1.52 21.63 27.27
C PHE A 95 2.28 21.10 28.50
N PRO A 96 3.61 21.36 28.59
CA PRO A 96 4.37 20.96 29.76
C PRO A 96 3.72 21.58 31.00
N SER A 97 3.30 20.72 31.92
CA SER A 97 2.82 21.17 33.22
C SER A 97 4.02 21.77 33.96
N GLN A 98 3.99 23.08 34.19
CA GLN A 98 4.94 23.78 35.06
C GLN A 98 4.72 23.38 36.52
#